data_AF-A0A168LEC7-F1
#
_entry.id   AF-A0A168LEC7-F1
#
_cell.length_a   1.000
_cell.length_b   1.000
_cell.length_c   1.000
_cell.angle_alpha   90.00
_cell.angle_beta   90.00
_cell.angle_gamma   90.00
#
_symmetry.space_group_name_H-M   'P 1'
#
loop_
_entity.id
_entity.type
_entity.pdbx_description
1 polymer ?
#
loop_
_entity_poly.entity_id
_entity_poly.type
_entity_poly.pdbx_seq_one_letter_code
_entity_poly.pdbx_strand_id
1 'polypeptide(L)'
;MEGFSTNGRSFYLVHAALDPPTSLYKKLFPAIDKWHNRLAAKKLSPDSNGSIQPTVASNALVPVIMVLRKTFIQGSVLMMELRPRHPVWQHSIFSDPAYFSPKKVTKHHIIRK
;
A
#
# COMPACT_ATOMS: atom_id res chain seq x y z
N MET A 1 -1.48 11.55 20.66
CA MET A 1 -0.08 11.27 21.05
C MET A 1 0.52 10.40 19.97
N GLU A 2 0.79 11.01 18.82
CA GLU A 2 1.69 10.48 17.79
C GLU A 2 3.01 11.21 18.06
N GLY A 3 4.16 10.53 18.06
CA GLY A 3 5.45 11.10 18.47
C GLY A 3 6.00 12.22 17.58
N PHE A 4 5.15 12.96 16.89
CA PHE A 4 5.47 14.15 16.12
C PHE A 4 5.66 15.34 17.06
N SER A 5 6.74 16.09 16.88
CA SER A 5 6.93 17.33 17.62
C SER A 5 5.90 18.36 17.18
N THR A 6 5.37 19.15 18.10
CA THR A 6 4.48 20.29 17.83
C THR A 6 5.10 21.36 16.94
N ASN A 7 6.43 21.37 16.81
CA ASN A 7 7.13 22.09 15.76
C ASN A 7 6.95 21.32 14.45
N GLY A 8 6.03 21.77 13.59
CA GLY A 8 5.60 21.15 12.33
C GLY A 8 6.68 20.94 11.25
N ARG A 9 7.86 20.43 11.61
CA ARG A 9 8.86 19.95 10.67
C ARG A 9 8.36 18.62 10.13
N SER A 10 8.01 18.62 8.85
CA SER A 10 7.66 17.42 8.11
C SER A 10 8.91 16.55 7.93
N PHE A 11 8.83 15.29 8.33
CA PHE A 11 9.81 14.28 7.91
C PHE A 11 9.42 13.80 6.52
N TYR A 12 10.16 14.21 5.49
CA TYR A 12 9.92 13.80 4.11
C TYR A 12 10.62 12.47 3.84
N LEU A 13 9.85 11.38 3.75
CA LEU A 13 10.35 10.13 3.18
C LEU A 13 10.24 10.22 1.65
N VAL A 14 11.37 10.34 0.95
CA VAL A 14 11.44 10.40 -0.53
C VAL A 14 10.68 9.27 -1.22
N HIS A 15 10.57 8.10 -0.56
CA HIS A 15 9.86 6.94 -1.06
C HIS A 15 8.32 7.02 -0.94
N ALA A 16 7.78 7.93 -0.13
CA ALA A 16 6.32 8.11 0.02
C ALA A 16 5.65 8.71 -1.23
N ALA A 17 6.44 9.36 -2.10
CA ALA A 17 5.94 10.09 -3.27
C ALA A 17 5.73 9.22 -4.52
N LEU A 18 6.24 7.98 -4.53
CA LEU A 18 6.04 7.06 -5.64
C LEU A 18 4.88 6.12 -5.33
N ASP A 19 3.87 6.11 -6.20
CA ASP A 19 2.89 5.03 -6.22
C ASP A 19 3.57 3.76 -6.73
N PRO A 20 3.73 2.71 -5.90
CA PRO A 20 4.29 1.46 -6.37
C PRO A 20 3.46 0.85 -7.50
N PRO A 21 4.06 0.01 -8.36
CA PRO A 21 3.38 -0.58 -9.50
C PRO A 21 2.10 -1.30 -9.11
N THR A 22 1.01 -1.11 -9.89
CA THR A 22 -0.30 -1.71 -9.61
C THR A 22 -0.27 -3.24 -9.52
N SER A 23 0.66 -3.88 -10.22
CA SER A 23 0.91 -5.32 -10.16
C SER A 23 1.33 -5.79 -8.75
N LEU A 24 2.05 -4.95 -8.00
CA LEU A 24 2.53 -5.28 -6.67
C LEU A 24 1.41 -5.25 -5.62
N TYR A 25 0.50 -4.27 -5.73
CA TYR A 25 -0.69 -4.20 -4.88
C TYR A 25 -1.55 -5.46 -4.99
N LYS A 26 -1.71 -6.01 -6.19
CA LYS A 26 -2.52 -7.23 -6.38
C LYS A 26 -1.93 -8.46 -5.70
N LYS A 27 -0.62 -8.47 -5.42
CA LYS A 27 0.06 -9.59 -4.74
C LYS A 27 -0.04 -9.49 -3.22
N LEU A 28 -0.18 -8.27 -2.67
CA LEU A 28 -0.31 -8.05 -1.23
C LEU A 28 -1.79 -7.97 -0.85
N PHE A 29 -2.27 -8.89 0.00
CA PHE A 29 -3.69 -9.02 0.35
C PHE A 29 -4.62 -9.15 -0.88
N PRO A 30 -4.43 -10.14 -1.78
CA PRO A 30 -5.18 -10.25 -3.04
C PRO A 30 -6.70 -10.33 -2.86
N ALA A 31 -7.15 -10.89 -1.74
CA ALA A 31 -8.57 -10.99 -1.43
C ALA A 31 -9.24 -9.62 -1.27
N ILE A 32 -8.49 -8.55 -0.95
CA ILE A 32 -9.06 -7.23 -0.66
C ILE A 32 -9.73 -6.61 -1.88
N ASP A 33 -9.18 -6.83 -3.08
CA ASP A 33 -9.74 -6.29 -4.32
C ASP A 33 -11.08 -6.98 -4.65
N LYS A 34 -11.17 -8.30 -4.40
CA LYS A 34 -12.41 -9.07 -4.51
C LYS A 34 -13.47 -8.57 -3.52
N TRP A 35 -13.08 -8.30 -2.28
CA TRP A 35 -13.98 -7.76 -1.26
C TRP A 35 -14.45 -6.36 -1.61
N HIS A 36 -13.55 -5.48 -2.05
CA HIS A 36 -13.89 -4.12 -2.49
C HIS A 36 -14.92 -4.12 -3.63
N ASN A 37 -14.70 -4.94 -4.66
CA ASN A 37 -15.62 -5.05 -5.80
C ASN A 37 -17.00 -5.60 -5.38
N ARG A 38 -17.04 -6.56 -4.45
CA ARG A 38 -18.29 -7.10 -3.90
C ARG A 38 -19.08 -6.04 -3.13
N LEU A 39 -18.39 -5.25 -2.30
CA LEU A 39 -18.99 -4.16 -1.56
C LEU A 39 -19.53 -3.07 -2.50
N ALA A 40 -18.78 -2.71 -3.54
CA ALA A 40 -19.21 -1.75 -4.55
C ALA A 40 -20.43 -2.25 -5.34
N ALA A 41 -20.43 -3.52 -5.75
CA ALA A 41 -21.56 -4.14 -6.46
C ALA A 41 -22.83 -4.18 -5.59
N LYS A 42 -22.71 -4.50 -4.30
CA LYS A 42 -23.85 -4.50 -3.37
C LYS A 42 -24.41 -3.10 -3.12
N LYS A 43 -23.55 -2.09 -3.06
CA LYS A 43 -23.96 -0.68 -2.97
C LYS A 43 -24.73 -0.23 -4.22
N LEU A 44 -24.36 -0.74 -5.40
CA LEU A 44 -24.99 -0.44 -6.68
C LEU A 44 -26.30 -1.22 -6.90
N SER A 45 -26.38 -2.45 -6.40
CA SER A 45 -27.56 -3.32 -6.51
C SER A 45 -27.83 -4.01 -5.17
N PRO A 46 -28.63 -3.36 -4.29
CA PRO A 46 -28.95 -3.87 -2.95
C PRO A 46 -29.67 -5.21 -2.98
N ASP A 47 -30.47 -5.47 -4.01
CA ASP A 47 -31.31 -6.68 -4.13
C ASP A 47 -30.60 -7.85 -4.83
N SER A 48 -29.36 -7.66 -5.29
CA SER A 48 -28.61 -8.78 -5.88
C SER A 48 -28.33 -9.85 -4.81
N ASN A 49 -28.77 -11.07 -5.11
CA ASN A 49 -28.65 -12.27 -4.27
C ASN A 49 -27.19 -12.78 -4.14
N GLY A 50 -26.20 -11.91 -4.37
CA GLY A 50 -24.80 -12.16 -4.13
C GLY A 50 -24.59 -12.46 -2.64
N SER A 51 -24.05 -13.64 -2.36
CA SER A 51 -24.06 -14.38 -1.09
C SER A 51 -23.42 -13.74 0.14
N ILE A 52 -23.06 -12.45 0.12
CA ILE A 52 -22.41 -11.81 1.26
C ILE A 52 -23.04 -10.46 1.55
N GLN A 53 -23.76 -10.39 2.68
CA GLN A 53 -24.19 -9.16 3.32
C GLN A 53 -22.94 -8.39 3.80
N PRO A 54 -22.69 -7.16 3.32
CA PRO A 54 -21.69 -6.28 3.90
C PRO A 54 -22.00 -6.04 5.37
N THR A 55 -21.11 -6.48 6.27
CA THR A 55 -21.21 -6.07 7.67
C THR A 55 -20.55 -4.70 7.85
N VAL A 56 -20.96 -3.96 8.89
CA VAL A 56 -20.36 -2.66 9.26
C VAL A 56 -18.84 -2.78 9.37
N ALA A 57 -18.35 -3.87 9.98
CA ALA A 57 -16.93 -4.16 10.11
C ALA A 57 -16.24 -4.35 8.74
N SER A 58 -16.84 -5.11 7.81
CA SER A 58 -16.27 -5.28 6.47
C SER A 58 -16.18 -3.97 5.70
N ASN A 59 -17.21 -3.13 5.78
CA ASN A 59 -17.25 -1.82 5.11
C ASN A 59 -16.18 -0.85 5.66
N ALA A 60 -15.85 -0.94 6.94
CA ALA A 60 -14.81 -0.12 7.56
C ALA A 60 -13.39 -0.70 7.34
N LEU A 61 -13.23 -2.02 7.41
CA LEU A 61 -11.92 -2.68 7.35
C LEU A 61 -11.34 -2.70 5.94
N VAL A 62 -12.18 -2.88 4.90
CA VAL A 62 -11.68 -3.00 3.52
C VAL A 62 -10.88 -1.76 3.08
N PRO A 63 -11.38 -0.52 3.24
CA PRO A 63 -10.60 0.68 2.94
C PRO A 63 -9.30 0.79 3.76
N VAL A 64 -9.34 0.44 5.05
CA VAL A 64 -8.16 0.49 5.94
C VAL A 64 -7.06 -0.44 5.43
N ILE A 65 -7.39 -1.67 5.07
CA ILE A 65 -6.41 -2.62 4.53
C ILE A 65 -5.86 -2.15 3.17
N MET A 66 -6.66 -1.49 2.34
CA MET A 66 -6.17 -0.93 1.07
C MET A 66 -5.15 0.20 1.29
N VAL A 67 -5.40 1.09 2.26
CA VAL A 67 -4.45 2.17 2.62
C VAL A 67 -3.22 1.59 3.30
N LEU A 68 -3.40 0.61 4.19
CA LEU A 68 -2.31 -0.12 4.82
C LEU A 68 -1.43 -0.81 3.78
N ARG A 69 -2.03 -1.46 2.79
CA ARG A 69 -1.31 -2.11 1.68
C ARG A 69 -0.40 -1.13 0.95
N LYS A 70 -0.90 0.09 0.69
CA LYS A 70 -0.12 1.15 0.04
C LYS A 70 1.04 1.63 0.89
N THR A 71 0.74 2.06 2.10
CA THR A 71 1.74 2.60 3.04
C THR A 71 2.79 1.54 3.43
N PHE A 72 2.38 0.28 3.56
CA PHE A 72 3.29 -0.82 3.83
C PHE A 72 4.31 -1.02 2.71
N ILE A 73 3.89 -1.08 1.44
CA ILE A 73 4.83 -1.22 0.30
C ILE A 73 5.77 -0.02 0.17
N GLN A 74 5.28 1.19 0.46
CA GLN A 74 6.10 2.40 0.39
C GLN A 74 7.14 2.44 1.52
N GLY A 75 6.75 2.08 2.75
CA GLY A 75 7.62 2.14 3.92
C GLY A 75 8.53 0.92 4.10
N SER A 76 8.15 -0.23 3.56
CA SER A 76 8.91 -1.48 3.66
C SER A 76 10.27 -1.42 2.98
N VAL A 77 10.44 -0.65 1.90
CA VAL A 77 11.75 -0.45 1.25
C VAL A 77 12.77 0.06 2.28
N LEU A 78 12.39 1.07 3.06
CA LEU A 78 13.22 1.59 4.16
C LEU A 78 13.39 0.55 5.27
N MET A 79 12.32 -0.19 5.61
CA MET A 79 12.40 -1.22 6.66
C MET A 79 13.29 -2.41 6.26
N MET A 80 13.42 -2.71 4.97
CA MET A 80 14.35 -3.71 4.44
C MET A 80 15.81 -3.26 4.61
N GLU A 81 16.10 -1.98 4.45
CA GLU A 81 17.44 -1.41 4.73
C GLU A 81 17.75 -1.40 6.24
N LEU A 82 16.79 -0.99 7.07
CA LEU A 82 16.97 -0.88 8.52
C LEU A 82 17.01 -2.23 9.23
N ARG A 83 16.29 -3.23 8.71
CA ARG A 83 16.11 -4.56 9.34
C ARG A 83 16.24 -5.69 8.32
N PRO A 84 17.37 -5.85 7.62
CA PRO A 84 17.51 -6.80 6.51
C PRO A 84 17.31 -8.27 6.89
N ARG A 85 17.42 -8.62 8.18
CA ARG A 85 17.26 -9.99 8.69
C ARG A 85 15.84 -10.33 9.17
N HIS A 86 14.87 -9.43 9.00
CA HIS A 86 13.52 -9.70 9.47
C HIS A 86 12.84 -10.82 8.65
N PRO A 87 12.19 -11.81 9.29
CA PRO A 87 11.58 -12.95 8.57
C PRO A 87 10.54 -12.55 7.52
N VAL A 88 9.86 -11.42 7.72
CA VAL A 88 8.85 -10.92 6.76
C VAL A 88 9.43 -10.74 5.34
N TRP A 89 10.72 -10.41 5.20
CA TRP A 89 11.37 -10.20 3.91
C TRP A 89 11.63 -11.49 3.13
N GLN A 90 11.48 -12.66 3.75
CA GLN A 90 11.62 -13.95 3.08
C GLN A 90 10.41 -14.27 2.18
N HIS A 91 9.32 -13.52 2.31
CA HIS A 91 8.15 -13.70 1.47
C HIS A 91 8.46 -13.27 0.03
N SER A 92 8.05 -14.09 -0.95
CA SER A 92 8.39 -13.94 -2.37
C SER A 92 8.03 -12.57 -2.98
N ILE A 93 7.04 -11.88 -2.42
CA ILE A 93 6.65 -10.53 -2.85
C ILE A 93 7.78 -9.50 -2.72
N PHE A 94 8.67 -9.66 -1.73
CA PHE A 94 9.79 -8.74 -1.49
C PHE A 94 11.01 -9.07 -2.36
N SER A 95 10.99 -10.21 -3.05
CA SER A 95 11.98 -10.57 -4.07
C SER A 95 11.53 -10.19 -5.48
N ASP A 96 10.32 -9.63 -5.65
CA ASP A 96 9.79 -9.22 -6.94
C ASP A 96 10.65 -8.09 -7.53
N PRO A 97 11.14 -8.19 -8.78
CA PRO A 97 11.89 -7.10 -9.42
C PRO A 97 11.12 -5.78 -9.48
N ALA A 98 9.78 -5.82 -9.54
CA ALA A 98 8.93 -4.63 -9.51
C ALA A 98 9.00 -3.87 -8.17
N TYR A 99 9.47 -4.53 -7.10
CA TYR A 99 9.71 -3.91 -5.79
C TYR A 99 10.90 -2.95 -5.82
N PHE A 100 11.94 -3.31 -6.58
CA PHE A 100 13.20 -2.56 -6.72
C PHE A 100 13.27 -1.76 -8.01
N SER A 101 12.18 -1.70 -8.77
CA SER A 101 12.06 -0.89 -9.97
C SER A 101 11.26 0.39 -9.65
N PRO A 102 11.84 1.37 -8.93
CA PRO A 102 11.29 2.70 -8.98
C PRO A 102 11.43 3.12 -10.44
N LYS A 103 10.29 3.45 -11.08
CA LYS A 103 10.30 4.07 -12.41
C LYS A 103 11.38 5.15 -12.38
N LYS A 104 12.37 5.05 -13.29
CA LYS A 104 13.31 6.13 -13.58
C LYS A 104 12.46 7.31 -14.08
N VAL A 105 11.92 8.13 -13.19
CA VAL A 105 11.52 9.47 -13.58
C VAL A 105 12.82 10.14 -13.95
N THR A 106 12.89 10.54 -15.21
CA THR A 106 14.02 11.10 -15.93
C THR A 106 14.90 11.95 -15.01
N LYS A 107 16.20 11.60 -14.93
CA LYS A 107 17.24 12.46 -14.36
C LYS A 107 17.37 13.72 -15.23
N HIS A 108 16.47 14.68 -15.07
CA HIS A 108 16.60 16.02 -15.67
C HIS A 108 16.13 17.09 -14.69
N HIS A 109 16.82 17.21 -13.55
CA HIS A 109 17.31 18.49 -13.01
C HIS A 109 17.86 18.27 -11.58
N ILE A 110 19.15 17.95 -11.47
CA ILE A 110 19.94 18.42 -10.32
C ILE A 110 21.22 18.96 -10.93
N ILE A 111 21.15 20.23 -11.32
CA ILE A 111 22.33 21.05 -11.59
C ILE A 111 23.08 21.15 -10.26
N ARG A 112 24.35 20.76 -10.27
CA ARG A 112 25.31 21.04 -9.20
C ARG A 112 25.38 22.55 -9.00
N LYS A 113 25.22 23.00 -7.76
CA LYS A 113 25.93 24.17 -7.23
C LYS A 113 26.55 23.76 -5.91
#